data_AF-A0A9W7F0K1-F1
#
_entry.id   AF-A0A9W7F0K1-F1
#
_cell.length_a   1.000
_cell.length_b   1.000
_cell.length_c   1.000
_cell.angle_alpha   90.00
_cell.angle_beta   90.00
_cell.angle_gamma   90.00
#
_symmetry.space_group_name_H-M   'P 1'
#
loop_
_entity.id
_entity.type
_entity.pdbx_description
1 polymer ?
#
loop_
_entity_poly.entity_id
_entity_poly.type
_entity_poly.pdbx_seq_one_letter_code
_entity_poly.pdbx_strand_id
1 'polypeptide(L)'
;MERMKQVTRVVFLLNITKVGDWACYNAPNLVVVDIPEGITNIGYAYFYCCSSLKEIKFPKSLTSIGEASFQSCSSLEQVDLLHTKVQELGDYAFYFCTSLREVKIPDSLQTFGYDVFCKCSNLVPSDIGIGYGHDVSKVVAYLRSIQ
;
A
#
# COMPACT_ATOMS: atom_id res chain seq x y z
N MET A 1 -17.39 7.15 -13.47
CA MET A 1 -16.62 7.58 -12.28
C MET A 1 -17.51 7.98 -11.09
N GLU A 2 -18.77 8.42 -11.28
CA GLU A 2 -19.65 8.87 -10.16
C GLU A 2 -20.18 7.79 -9.21
N ARG A 3 -20.11 6.50 -9.56
CA ARG A 3 -20.61 5.41 -8.71
C ARG A 3 -19.75 5.09 -7.49
N MET A 4 -18.52 5.61 -7.40
CA MET A 4 -17.58 5.31 -6.31
C MET A 4 -17.81 6.15 -5.04
N LYS A 5 -18.64 7.19 -5.10
CA LYS A 5 -18.88 8.13 -3.97
C LYS A 5 -19.72 7.54 -2.83
N GLN A 6 -20.29 6.34 -2.94
CA GLN A 6 -21.05 5.70 -1.85
C GLN A 6 -20.54 4.30 -1.48
N VAL A 7 -19.43 3.86 -2.09
CA VAL A 7 -18.92 2.50 -1.91
C VAL A 7 -18.05 2.45 -0.67
N THR A 8 -18.57 1.83 0.40
CA THR A 8 -17.85 1.59 1.66
C THR A 8 -16.94 0.36 1.61
N ARG A 9 -17.20 -0.56 0.68
CA ARG A 9 -16.41 -1.77 0.46
C ARG A 9 -16.31 -2.07 -1.04
N VAL A 10 -15.09 -2.11 -1.57
CA VAL A 10 -14.83 -2.65 -2.92
C VAL A 10 -14.39 -4.10 -2.75
N VAL A 11 -15.22 -5.02 -3.23
CA VAL A 11 -14.81 -6.39 -3.53
C VAL A 11 -14.66 -6.43 -5.05
N PHE A 12 -13.43 -6.52 -5.56
CA PHE A 12 -13.24 -6.64 -6.99
C PHE A 12 -13.85 -7.98 -7.44
N LEU A 13 -14.94 -7.91 -8.21
CA LEU A 13 -15.48 -9.09 -8.88
C LEU A 13 -14.45 -9.53 -9.93
N LEU A 14 -14.19 -10.84 -9.92
CA LEU A 14 -13.19 -11.56 -10.71
C LEU A 14 -13.03 -11.06 -12.16
N ASN A 15 -11.78 -11.07 -12.64
CA ASN A 15 -11.31 -10.84 -14.02
C ASN A 15 -10.78 -9.46 -14.41
N ILE A 16 -10.33 -8.64 -13.47
CA ILE A 16 -9.53 -7.47 -13.84
C ILE A 16 -8.04 -7.82 -13.73
N THR A 17 -7.44 -8.36 -14.80
CA THR A 17 -6.00 -8.69 -14.87
C THR A 17 -5.09 -7.46 -14.86
N LYS A 18 -5.66 -6.25 -15.01
CA LYS A 18 -4.99 -4.95 -14.85
C LYS A 18 -5.93 -3.92 -14.25
N VAL A 19 -5.65 -3.61 -12.99
CA VAL A 19 -6.01 -2.40 -12.26
C VAL A 19 -5.70 -1.09 -13.00
N GLY A 20 -6.45 -0.61 -14.00
CA GLY A 20 -6.07 0.60 -14.77
C GLY A 20 -5.79 1.83 -13.89
N ASP A 21 -4.79 2.64 -14.24
CA ASP A 21 -4.35 3.79 -13.44
C ASP A 21 -5.55 4.68 -13.01
N TRP A 22 -5.54 5.12 -11.75
CA TRP A 22 -6.59 5.93 -11.12
C TRP A 22 -7.98 5.32 -10.91
N ALA A 23 -8.21 4.02 -11.13
CA ALA A 23 -9.60 3.50 -11.07
C ALA A 23 -10.28 3.60 -9.68
N CYS A 24 -9.51 3.72 -8.59
CA CYS A 24 -10.02 4.03 -7.24
C CYS A 24 -9.57 5.40 -6.71
N TYR A 25 -9.19 6.34 -7.59
CA TYR A 25 -8.73 7.68 -7.22
C TYR A 25 -9.79 8.46 -6.43
N ASN A 26 -9.37 9.06 -5.32
CA ASN A 26 -10.16 9.94 -4.45
C ASN A 26 -11.54 9.36 -4.15
N ALA A 27 -11.57 8.16 -3.57
CA ALA A 27 -12.78 7.52 -3.05
C ALA A 27 -12.93 7.84 -1.55
N PRO A 28 -13.55 8.98 -1.18
CA PRO A 28 -13.54 9.47 0.21
C PRO A 28 -14.38 8.61 1.17
N ASN A 29 -15.18 7.68 0.67
CA ASN A 29 -16.01 6.78 1.48
C ASN A 29 -15.52 5.34 1.45
N LEU A 30 -14.43 5.04 0.74
CA LEU A 30 -13.85 3.70 0.69
C LEU A 30 -13.14 3.42 2.01
N VAL A 31 -13.63 2.46 2.79
CA VAL A 31 -13.09 2.14 4.12
C VAL A 31 -12.26 0.86 4.11
N VAL A 32 -12.71 -0.15 3.36
CA VAL A 32 -12.07 -1.46 3.28
C VAL A 32 -11.91 -1.89 1.83
N VAL A 33 -10.73 -2.40 1.50
CA VAL A 33 -10.41 -2.97 0.19
C VAL A 33 -10.01 -4.43 0.35
N ASP A 34 -10.62 -5.29 -0.45
CA ASP A 34 -10.27 -6.71 -0.56
C ASP A 34 -9.78 -6.97 -1.99
N ILE A 35 -8.47 -7.10 -2.17
CA ILE A 35 -7.86 -7.31 -3.49
C ILE A 35 -7.82 -8.83 -3.77
N PRO A 36 -8.47 -9.29 -4.85
CA PRO A 36 -8.66 -10.72 -5.08
C PRO A 36 -7.37 -11.42 -5.48
N GLU A 37 -7.30 -12.72 -5.20
CA GLU A 37 -6.23 -13.58 -5.68
C GLU A 37 -6.12 -13.56 -7.21
N GLY A 38 -4.90 -13.66 -7.71
CA GLY A 38 -4.58 -13.55 -9.14
C GLY A 38 -4.19 -12.13 -9.58
N ILE A 39 -4.45 -11.10 -8.76
CA ILE A 39 -3.88 -9.77 -8.99
C ILE A 39 -2.39 -9.80 -8.65
N THR A 40 -1.57 -9.41 -9.62
CA THR A 40 -0.11 -9.37 -9.48
C THR A 40 0.43 -7.97 -9.31
N ASN A 41 -0.30 -6.93 -9.73
CA ASN A 41 0.17 -5.55 -9.68
C ASN A 41 -0.92 -4.57 -9.28
N ILE A 42 -0.57 -3.60 -8.43
CA ILE A 42 -1.36 -2.38 -8.17
C ILE A 42 -0.73 -1.25 -8.99
N GLY A 43 -1.51 -0.62 -9.86
CA GLY A 43 -1.04 0.39 -10.83
C GLY A 43 -0.75 1.77 -10.22
N TYR A 44 -0.37 2.72 -11.08
CA TYR A 44 -0.02 4.07 -10.66
C TYR A 44 -1.22 4.78 -10.02
N ALA A 45 -0.97 5.43 -8.87
CA ALA A 45 -1.93 6.28 -8.15
C ALA A 45 -3.30 5.63 -7.93
N TYR A 46 -3.34 4.30 -7.81
CA TYR A 46 -4.56 3.53 -7.96
C TYR A 46 -5.62 3.82 -6.88
N PHE A 47 -5.19 3.91 -5.61
CA PHE A 47 -5.97 4.32 -4.45
C PHE A 47 -5.57 5.72 -3.93
N TYR A 48 -4.98 6.56 -4.79
CA TYR A 48 -4.55 7.91 -4.40
C TYR A 48 -5.69 8.69 -3.73
N CYS A 49 -5.41 9.32 -2.59
CA CYS A 49 -6.34 10.14 -1.81
C CYS A 49 -7.63 9.40 -1.37
N CYS A 50 -7.57 8.09 -1.16
CA CYS A 50 -8.62 7.36 -0.44
C CYS A 50 -8.51 7.63 1.07
N SER A 51 -8.82 8.86 1.50
CA SER A 51 -8.53 9.35 2.85
C SER A 51 -9.26 8.60 3.97
N SER A 52 -10.35 7.90 3.67
CA SER A 52 -11.10 7.05 4.62
C SER A 52 -10.69 5.58 4.60
N LEU A 53 -9.76 5.16 3.72
CA LEU A 53 -9.33 3.77 3.62
C LEU A 53 -8.56 3.40 4.87
N LYS A 54 -9.05 2.40 5.61
CA LYS A 54 -8.48 1.92 6.88
C LYS A 54 -7.81 0.56 6.76
N GLU A 55 -8.38 -0.33 5.96
CA GLU A 55 -7.96 -1.72 5.85
C GLU A 55 -7.82 -2.14 4.39
N ILE A 56 -6.72 -2.83 4.09
CA ILE A 56 -6.45 -3.42 2.78
C ILE A 56 -6.04 -4.89 2.99
N LYS A 57 -6.67 -5.79 2.25
CA LYS A 57 -6.24 -7.19 2.14
C LYS A 57 -5.54 -7.39 0.81
N PHE A 58 -4.26 -7.73 0.87
CA PHE A 58 -3.43 -8.01 -0.30
C PHE A 58 -3.43 -9.51 -0.63
N PRO A 59 -3.48 -9.89 -1.92
CA PRO A 59 -3.44 -11.28 -2.32
C PRO A 59 -2.00 -11.81 -2.29
N LYS A 60 -1.86 -13.13 -2.12
CA LYS A 60 -0.55 -13.79 -2.13
C LYS A 60 0.16 -13.68 -3.47
N SER A 61 -0.60 -13.49 -4.55
CA SER A 61 -0.07 -13.30 -5.91
C SER A 61 0.55 -11.93 -6.17
N LEU A 62 0.38 -10.95 -5.27
CA LEU A 62 0.85 -9.58 -5.51
C LEU A 62 2.39 -9.53 -5.58
N THR A 63 2.92 -8.95 -6.66
CA THR A 63 4.36 -8.82 -6.93
C THR A 63 4.86 -7.38 -6.93
N SER A 64 3.99 -6.38 -7.11
CA SER A 64 4.41 -4.98 -7.18
C SER A 64 3.30 -4.00 -6.80
N ILE A 65 3.70 -2.88 -6.20
CA ILE A 65 2.84 -1.72 -5.89
C ILE A 65 3.44 -0.50 -6.58
N GLY A 66 2.70 0.10 -7.51
CA GLY A 66 3.17 1.21 -8.32
C GLY A 66 3.31 2.54 -7.57
N GLU A 67 3.91 3.51 -8.24
CA GLU A 67 4.10 4.87 -7.72
C GLU A 67 2.76 5.49 -7.26
N ALA A 68 2.81 6.19 -6.12
CA ALA A 68 1.69 6.89 -5.49
C ALA A 68 0.43 6.05 -5.22
N SER A 69 0.51 4.71 -5.29
CA SER A 69 -0.67 3.82 -5.26
C SER A 69 -1.59 4.06 -4.07
N PHE A 70 -1.05 4.34 -2.89
CA PHE A 70 -1.78 4.63 -1.66
C PHE A 70 -1.43 6.00 -1.07
N GLN A 71 -0.89 6.91 -1.89
CA GLN A 71 -0.55 8.25 -1.44
C GLN A 71 -1.79 8.95 -0.85
N SER A 72 -1.61 9.62 0.29
CA SER A 72 -2.65 10.35 1.02
C SER A 72 -3.84 9.48 1.48
N CYS A 73 -3.65 8.17 1.66
CA CYS A 73 -4.60 7.33 2.40
C CYS A 73 -4.46 7.58 3.91
N SER A 74 -4.85 8.77 4.36
CA SER A 74 -4.55 9.28 5.70
C SER A 74 -5.15 8.48 6.86
N SER A 75 -6.20 7.68 6.62
CA SER A 75 -6.79 6.78 7.62
C SER A 75 -6.22 5.35 7.59
N LEU A 76 -5.27 5.05 6.69
CA LEU A 76 -4.71 3.70 6.57
C LEU A 76 -3.84 3.43 7.79
N GLU A 77 -4.21 2.42 8.57
CA GLU A 77 -3.59 2.17 9.87
C GLU A 77 -2.46 1.14 9.80
N GLN A 78 -2.64 0.13 8.93
CA GLN A 78 -1.74 -1.01 8.83
C GLN A 78 -1.57 -1.44 7.37
N VAL A 79 -0.35 -1.86 7.02
CA VAL A 79 -0.03 -2.46 5.72
C VAL A 79 0.63 -3.82 5.98
N ASP A 80 -0.09 -4.91 5.74
CA ASP A 80 0.44 -6.27 5.91
C ASP A 80 0.77 -6.89 4.55
N LEU A 81 2.05 -6.88 4.18
CA LEU A 81 2.55 -7.48 2.95
C LEU A 81 3.25 -8.83 3.20
N LEU A 82 3.25 -9.35 4.43
CA LEU A 82 4.08 -10.48 4.86
C LEU A 82 3.90 -11.75 4.01
N HIS A 83 2.67 -11.97 3.54
CA HIS A 83 2.30 -13.16 2.75
C HIS A 83 2.23 -12.90 1.25
N THR A 84 2.67 -11.73 0.80
CA THR A 84 2.73 -11.37 -0.62
C THR A 84 4.07 -11.81 -1.24
N LYS A 85 4.19 -11.63 -2.56
CA LYS A 85 5.44 -11.78 -3.30
C LYS A 85 5.97 -10.43 -3.78
N VAL A 86 5.64 -9.35 -3.08
CA VAL A 86 6.02 -8.00 -3.50
C VAL A 86 7.53 -7.88 -3.55
N GLN A 87 8.05 -7.48 -4.71
CA GLN A 87 9.48 -7.27 -4.98
C GLN A 87 9.82 -5.77 -5.03
N GLU A 88 8.84 -4.93 -5.37
CA GLU A 88 9.01 -3.50 -5.59
C GLU A 88 7.86 -2.69 -5.00
N LEU A 89 8.22 -1.61 -4.30
CA LEU A 89 7.34 -0.50 -3.93
C LEU A 89 7.76 0.74 -4.72
N GLY A 90 6.87 1.28 -5.55
CA GLY A 90 7.15 2.48 -6.34
C GLY A 90 7.26 3.76 -5.50
N ASP A 91 7.74 4.82 -6.13
CA ASP A 91 7.91 6.14 -5.50
C ASP A 91 6.61 6.61 -4.83
N TYR A 92 6.71 7.19 -3.64
CA TYR A 92 5.58 7.74 -2.89
C TYR A 92 4.43 6.75 -2.61
N ALA A 93 4.64 5.43 -2.73
CA ALA A 93 3.54 4.46 -2.70
C ALA A 93 2.64 4.56 -1.46
N PHE A 94 3.18 4.92 -0.29
CA PHE A 94 2.44 5.18 0.95
C PHE A 94 2.70 6.60 1.50
N TYR A 95 3.08 7.55 0.65
CA TYR A 95 3.37 8.93 1.06
C TYR A 95 2.16 9.58 1.75
N PHE A 96 2.40 10.28 2.86
CA PHE A 96 1.35 11.00 3.62
C PHE A 96 0.24 10.09 4.19
N CYS A 97 0.53 8.80 4.44
CA CYS A 97 -0.35 7.93 5.23
C CYS A 97 -0.18 8.22 6.73
N THR A 98 -0.73 9.34 7.20
CA THR A 98 -0.46 9.88 8.54
C THR A 98 -0.90 8.98 9.70
N SER A 99 -1.90 8.11 9.51
CA SER A 99 -2.36 7.15 10.52
C SER A 99 -1.61 5.81 10.50
N LEU A 100 -0.71 5.60 9.53
CA LEU A 100 0.00 4.34 9.35
C LEU A 100 0.94 4.14 10.55
N ARG A 101 0.72 3.04 11.28
CA ARG A 101 1.43 2.71 12.52
C ARG A 101 1.98 1.29 12.55
N GLU A 102 1.81 0.54 11.46
CA GLU A 102 2.35 -0.81 11.34
C GLU A 102 2.54 -1.17 9.87
N VAL A 103 3.71 -1.68 9.52
CA VAL A 103 3.99 -2.18 8.17
C VAL A 103 4.70 -3.52 8.29
N LYS A 104 4.13 -4.59 7.71
CA LYS A 104 4.82 -5.88 7.61
C LYS A 104 5.34 -6.08 6.20
N ILE A 105 6.63 -6.34 6.08
CA ILE A 105 7.34 -6.45 4.80
C ILE A 105 7.60 -7.92 4.45
N PRO A 106 7.38 -8.37 3.20
CA PRO A 106 7.70 -9.73 2.78
C PRO A 106 9.19 -9.90 2.56
N ASP A 107 9.65 -11.14 2.69
CA ASP A 107 11.05 -11.53 2.39
C ASP A 107 11.41 -11.34 0.91
N SER A 108 10.43 -11.20 0.03
CA SER A 108 10.67 -10.99 -1.40
C SER A 108 11.01 -9.56 -1.78
N LEU A 109 10.91 -8.58 -0.86
CA LEU A 109 11.09 -7.17 -1.20
C LEU A 109 12.56 -6.87 -1.52
N GLN A 110 12.81 -6.38 -2.73
CA GLN A 110 14.15 -6.10 -3.25
C GLN A 110 14.42 -4.60 -3.34
N THR A 111 13.42 -3.83 -3.78
CA THR A 111 13.57 -2.41 -4.08
C THR A 111 12.42 -1.59 -3.50
N PHE A 112 12.72 -0.35 -3.14
CA PHE A 112 11.76 0.67 -2.76
C PHE A 112 12.11 1.97 -3.47
N GLY A 113 11.08 2.70 -3.86
CA GLY A 113 11.19 3.99 -4.49
C GLY A 113 11.58 5.10 -3.53
N TYR A 114 11.54 6.32 -4.04
CA TYR A 114 11.73 7.54 -3.27
C TYR A 114 10.52 7.85 -2.38
N ASP A 115 10.76 8.32 -1.16
CA ASP A 115 9.76 8.77 -0.18
C ASP A 115 8.52 7.87 0.06
N VAL A 116 8.66 6.54 -0.06
CA VAL A 116 7.59 5.54 0.06
C VAL A 116 6.76 5.72 1.32
N PHE A 117 7.40 5.97 2.47
CA PHE A 117 6.75 6.18 3.76
C PHE A 117 6.98 7.60 4.33
N CYS A 118 7.36 8.55 3.48
CA CYS A 118 7.57 9.93 3.91
C CYS A 118 6.24 10.54 4.35
N LYS A 119 6.29 11.36 5.42
CA LYS A 119 5.10 11.94 6.09
C LYS A 119 4.13 10.92 6.71
N CYS A 120 4.54 9.67 6.93
CA CYS A 120 3.83 8.75 7.81
C CYS A 120 4.15 9.07 9.28
N SER A 121 3.52 10.11 9.82
CA SER A 121 3.86 10.69 11.13
C SER A 121 3.73 9.74 12.34
N ASN A 122 2.90 8.72 12.24
CA ASN A 122 2.68 7.73 13.30
C ASN A 122 3.51 6.46 13.13
N LEU A 123 4.29 6.34 12.06
CA LEU A 123 5.13 5.18 11.80
C LEU A 123 6.49 5.39 12.44
N VAL A 124 6.85 4.56 13.41
CA VAL A 124 8.20 4.52 13.98
C VAL A 124 8.97 3.29 13.51
N PRO A 125 10.32 3.28 13.55
CA PRO A 125 11.10 2.15 13.06
C PRO A 125 10.76 0.79 13.70
N SER A 126 10.25 0.76 14.94
CA SER A 126 9.84 -0.48 15.63
C SER A 126 8.53 -1.08 15.13
N ASP A 127 7.72 -0.31 14.42
CA ASP A 127 6.40 -0.72 13.93
C ASP A 127 6.47 -1.55 12.65
N ILE A 128 7.68 -1.82 12.17
CA ILE A 128 7.91 -2.58 10.96
C ILE A 128 8.20 -4.03 11.32
N GLY A 129 7.19 -4.87 11.12
CA GLY A 129 7.32 -6.32 11.23
C GLY A 129 8.08 -6.88 10.04
N ILE A 130 9.11 -7.67 10.31
CA ILE A 130 9.97 -8.24 9.28
C ILE A 130 9.61 -9.70 9.03
N GLY A 131 9.60 -10.09 7.74
CA GLY A 131 9.77 -11.49 7.35
C GLY A 131 11.14 -12.02 7.78
N TYR A 132 11.26 -13.34 7.91
CA TYR A 132 12.48 -13.97 8.40
C TYR A 132 13.54 -14.02 7.28
N GLY A 133 14.60 -13.21 7.38
CA GLY A 133 15.89 -13.50 6.72
C GLY A 133 16.46 -12.50 5.70
N HIS A 134 15.91 -11.29 5.57
CA HIS A 134 16.50 -10.25 4.70
C HIS A 134 17.37 -9.24 5.48
N ASP A 135 18.39 -8.65 4.82
CA ASP A 135 19.18 -7.53 5.36
C ASP A 135 18.35 -6.24 5.35
N VAL A 136 17.55 -6.08 6.40
CA VAL A 136 16.60 -4.98 6.61
C VAL A 136 17.30 -3.64 6.92
N SER A 137 18.63 -3.65 7.05
CA SER A 137 19.44 -2.46 7.37
C SER A 137 19.20 -1.33 6.37
N LYS A 138 18.90 -1.64 5.10
CA LYS A 138 18.57 -0.64 4.07
C LYS A 138 17.19 -0.01 4.27
N VAL A 139 16.17 -0.79 4.60
CA VAL A 139 14.81 -0.29 4.87
C VAL A 139 14.81 0.54 6.16
N VAL A 140 15.47 0.06 7.21
CA VAL A 140 15.61 0.81 8.47
C VAL A 140 16.44 2.08 8.28
N ALA A 141 17.54 2.04 7.51
CA ALA A 141 18.34 3.23 7.21
C ALA A 141 17.56 4.27 6.39
N TYR A 142 16.80 3.82 5.40
CA TYR A 142 15.92 4.68 4.61
C TYR A 142 14.87 5.37 5.50
N LEU A 143 14.24 4.64 6.43
CA LEU A 143 13.23 5.21 7.32
C LEU A 143 13.80 6.21 8.33
N ARG A 144 15.03 6.00 8.79
CA ARG A 144 15.75 6.99 9.62
C ARG A 144 16.04 8.30 8.89
N SER A 145 15.95 8.33 7.56
CA SER A 145 16.23 9.52 6.75
C SER A 145 14.99 10.34 6.39
N ILE A 146 13.79 9.85 6.68
CA ILE A 146 12.50 10.45 6.28
C ILE A 146 11.67 11.01 7.45
N GLN A 147 12.16 10.92 8.69
CA GLN A 147 11.65 11.64 9.88
C GLN A 147 12.42 12.95 10.07
#